data_AF-A0A9P4LD70-F1
#
_entry.id   AF-A0A9P4LD70-F1
#
_cell.length_a   1.000
_cell.length_b   1.000
_cell.length_c   1.000
_cell.angle_alpha   90.00
_cell.angle_beta   90.00
_cell.angle_gamma   90.00
#
_symmetry.space_group_name_H-M   'P 1'
#
loop_
_entity.id
_entity.type
_entity.pdbx_description
1 polymer ?
#
loop_
_entity_poly.entity_id
_entity_poly.type
_entity_poly.pdbx_seq_one_letter_code
_entity_poly.pdbx_strand_id
1 'polypeptide(L)'
;MHTPSIRMRKVLTSFTSLLAMMAVYAFLAAALLGLAAAQTPGTTPEVHPKLTTWKCTKAGGCKSQNTALVLDSATHWIHQANDTSKGCGNWGSGADPIACPDEATCAKNCILEGIENYTDYGVSTSGGNLVMEMYNPKGSVASPRIYLLAEDENKYEMLQLTGNELTFDVDVSKLPCGMNGALYLSEMEADGGRSALNPGGASRGTGYCDAQCFVTPWVNGVVSIYSTLLPMLNSLFTGQRCRSGCLL
;
A
#
# COMPACT_ATOMS: atom_id res chain seq x y z
N MET A 1 -10.48 4.33 -77.89
CA MET A 1 -10.75 5.52 -77.07
C MET A 1 -12.24 5.62 -76.84
N HIS A 2 -12.76 5.24 -75.67
CA HIS A 2 -14.11 5.58 -75.16
C HIS A 2 -14.09 5.29 -73.65
N THR A 3 -13.96 6.34 -72.85
CA THR A 3 -14.01 6.33 -71.38
C THR A 3 -15.47 6.42 -70.93
N PRO A 4 -15.95 5.63 -69.94
CA PRO A 4 -17.26 5.84 -69.36
C PRO A 4 -17.18 6.92 -68.26
N SER A 5 -18.09 7.89 -68.34
CA SER A 5 -18.30 8.96 -67.37
C SER A 5 -19.29 8.51 -66.29
N ILE A 6 -18.90 8.63 -65.01
CA ILE A 6 -19.77 8.35 -63.85
C ILE A 6 -20.31 9.69 -63.31
N ARG A 7 -21.63 9.90 -63.39
CA ARG A 7 -22.36 10.98 -62.72
C ARG A 7 -22.71 10.55 -61.29
N MET A 8 -22.20 11.25 -60.28
CA MET A 8 -22.68 11.12 -58.90
C MET A 8 -23.84 12.12 -58.66
N ARG A 9 -24.99 11.60 -58.21
CA ARG A 9 -26.08 12.43 -57.63
C ARG A 9 -25.75 12.71 -56.16
N LYS A 10 -25.78 13.98 -55.76
CA LYS A 10 -25.77 14.39 -54.35
C LYS A 10 -27.07 13.94 -53.68
N VAL A 11 -26.97 13.11 -52.66
CA VAL A 11 -28.05 12.88 -51.67
C VAL A 11 -27.76 13.78 -50.49
N LEU A 12 -28.63 14.77 -50.26
CA LEU A 12 -28.56 15.68 -49.12
C LEU A 12 -29.43 15.10 -48.00
N THR A 13 -28.84 14.34 -47.08
CA THR A 13 -29.51 13.93 -45.84
C THR A 13 -29.21 14.94 -44.73
N SER A 14 -30.29 15.45 -44.12
CA SER A 14 -30.27 16.47 -43.07
C SER A 14 -29.48 16.02 -41.84
N PHE A 15 -28.37 16.71 -41.55
CA PHE A 15 -27.42 16.41 -40.46
C PHE A 15 -27.81 17.02 -39.10
N THR A 16 -29.04 17.52 -38.93
CA THR A 16 -29.40 18.31 -37.74
C THR A 16 -29.98 17.51 -36.58
N SER A 17 -30.28 16.21 -36.75
CA SER A 17 -30.95 15.41 -35.71
C SER A 17 -30.05 14.42 -34.94
N LEU A 18 -28.83 14.12 -35.40
CA LEU A 18 -27.95 13.15 -34.71
C LEU A 18 -27.08 13.77 -33.61
N LEU A 19 -26.71 15.06 -33.73
CA LEU A 19 -25.88 15.73 -32.72
C LEU A 19 -26.61 15.92 -31.38
N ALA A 20 -27.93 16.10 -31.40
CA ALA A 20 -28.72 16.33 -30.19
C ALA A 20 -28.89 15.07 -29.34
N MET A 21 -28.93 13.86 -29.93
CA MET A 21 -29.01 12.60 -29.18
C MET A 21 -27.66 12.17 -28.59
N MET A 22 -26.53 12.46 -29.25
CA MET A 22 -25.20 12.10 -28.72
C MET A 22 -24.77 12.97 -27.54
N ALA A 23 -25.24 14.23 -27.49
CA ALA A 23 -24.94 15.13 -26.36
C ALA A 23 -25.60 14.66 -25.06
N VAL A 24 -26.83 14.10 -25.11
CA VAL A 24 -27.55 13.65 -23.91
C VAL A 24 -26.91 12.41 -23.29
N TYR A 25 -26.34 11.50 -24.08
CA TYR A 25 -25.62 10.33 -23.56
C TYR A 25 -24.21 10.68 -23.03
N ALA A 26 -23.54 11.69 -23.59
CA ALA A 26 -22.25 12.16 -23.09
C ALA A 26 -22.37 12.85 -21.71
N PHE A 27 -23.49 13.53 -21.44
CA PHE A 27 -23.73 14.16 -20.14
C PHE A 27 -24.17 13.19 -19.03
N LEU A 28 -24.80 12.06 -19.37
CA LEU A 28 -25.15 11.01 -18.39
C LEU A 28 -23.98 10.08 -18.03
N ALA A 29 -22.97 9.93 -18.89
CA ALA A 29 -21.76 9.15 -18.58
C ALA A 29 -20.76 9.91 -17.68
N ALA A 30 -20.81 11.25 -17.64
CA ALA A 30 -19.93 12.07 -16.79
C ALA A 30 -20.39 12.17 -15.32
N ALA A 31 -21.61 11.74 -15.00
CA ALA A 31 -22.16 11.78 -13.64
C ALA A 31 -21.82 10.55 -12.78
N LEU A 32 -21.07 9.58 -13.31
CA LEU A 32 -20.58 8.39 -12.59
C LEU A 32 -19.07 8.45 -12.30
N LEU A 33 -18.47 9.64 -12.34
CA LEU A 33 -17.21 9.89 -11.63
C LEU A 33 -17.54 9.99 -10.14
N GLY A 34 -17.86 8.85 -9.53
CA GLY A 34 -17.85 8.74 -8.08
C GLY A 34 -16.48 9.18 -7.59
N LEU A 35 -16.43 10.22 -6.76
CA LEU A 35 -15.31 10.49 -5.88
C LEU A 35 -15.19 9.29 -4.94
N ALA A 36 -14.54 8.22 -5.42
CA ALA A 36 -13.95 7.20 -4.59
C ALA A 36 -12.78 7.89 -3.90
N ALA A 37 -13.07 8.49 -2.74
CA ALA A 37 -12.03 9.02 -1.88
C ALA A 37 -11.38 7.84 -1.19
N ALA A 38 -10.06 7.86 -1.25
CA ALA A 38 -9.18 6.80 -0.81
C ALA A 38 -8.88 6.93 0.69
N GLN A 39 -8.28 5.91 1.33
CA GLN A 39 -7.70 6.03 2.67
C GLN A 39 -6.89 7.33 2.67
N THR A 40 -7.38 8.31 3.41
CA THR A 40 -6.99 9.68 3.14
C THR A 40 -5.66 9.93 3.84
N PRO A 41 -4.59 10.30 3.12
CA PRO A 41 -3.34 10.66 3.77
C PRO A 41 -3.57 11.87 4.68
N GLY A 42 -3.07 11.77 5.91
CA GLY A 42 -3.08 12.87 6.86
C GLY A 42 -2.13 14.00 6.48
N THR A 43 -2.14 15.04 7.29
CA THR A 43 -1.27 16.22 7.08
C THR A 43 0.16 15.99 7.53
N THR A 44 0.40 15.00 8.39
CA THR A 44 1.74 14.66 8.86
C THR A 44 2.54 14.05 7.71
N PRO A 45 3.70 14.64 7.35
CA PRO A 45 4.63 14.08 6.38
C PRO A 45 5.07 12.66 6.75
N GLU A 46 5.26 11.82 5.72
CA GLU A 46 6.07 10.61 5.86
C GLU A 46 7.52 10.97 5.58
N VAL A 47 8.43 10.65 6.50
CA VAL A 47 9.87 10.85 6.28
C VAL A 47 10.58 9.53 6.47
N HIS A 48 10.84 8.85 5.36
CA HIS A 48 11.49 7.54 5.37
C HIS A 48 12.98 7.62 5.75
N PRO A 49 13.45 6.88 6.76
CA PRO A 49 14.87 6.74 7.04
C PRO A 49 15.60 6.12 5.85
N LYS A 50 16.77 6.68 5.51
CA LYS A 50 17.61 6.12 4.45
C LYS A 50 18.39 4.91 4.96
N LEU A 51 18.49 3.89 4.13
CA LEU A 51 19.33 2.73 4.38
C LEU A 51 20.13 2.45 3.10
N THR A 52 21.45 2.49 3.18
CA THR A 52 22.30 2.07 2.07
C THR A 52 22.24 0.55 1.95
N THR A 53 21.86 0.06 0.78
CA THR A 53 21.92 -1.37 0.44
C THR A 53 22.87 -1.59 -0.73
N TRP A 54 23.16 -2.85 -1.06
CA TRP A 54 24.08 -3.17 -2.16
C TRP A 54 23.52 -4.26 -3.05
N LYS A 55 23.60 -4.04 -4.36
CA LYS A 55 23.28 -5.03 -5.38
C LYS A 55 24.56 -5.50 -6.05
N CYS A 56 24.80 -6.80 -5.97
CA CYS A 56 26.02 -7.42 -6.47
C CYS A 56 25.78 -8.19 -7.77
N THR A 57 26.77 -8.18 -8.65
CA THR A 57 26.79 -9.01 -9.86
C THR A 57 28.15 -9.70 -9.97
N LYS A 58 28.20 -10.89 -10.60
CA LYS A 58 29.45 -11.64 -10.78
C LYS A 58 30.53 -10.84 -11.53
N ALA A 59 30.13 -10.04 -12.52
CA ALA A 59 31.06 -9.27 -13.35
C ALA A 59 31.37 -7.88 -12.79
N GLY A 60 30.43 -7.23 -12.11
CA GLY A 60 30.50 -5.82 -11.73
C GLY A 60 30.71 -5.54 -10.25
N GLY A 61 30.91 -6.57 -9.43
CA GLY A 61 30.98 -6.43 -7.98
C GLY A 61 29.68 -5.89 -7.40
N CYS A 62 29.77 -5.28 -6.22
CA CYS A 62 28.63 -4.70 -5.50
C CYS A 62 28.53 -3.18 -5.74
N LYS A 63 27.33 -2.72 -6.09
CA LYS A 63 27.00 -1.30 -6.23
C LYS A 63 26.03 -0.89 -5.13
N SER A 64 26.31 0.24 -4.48
CA SER A 64 25.42 0.82 -3.48
C SER A 64 24.11 1.30 -4.11
N GLN A 65 23.02 1.15 -3.37
CA GLN A 65 21.68 1.66 -3.66
C GLN A 65 21.24 2.58 -2.52
N ASN A 66 20.51 3.64 -2.84
CA ASN A 66 19.97 4.59 -1.88
C ASN A 66 18.52 4.25 -1.52
N THR A 67 18.33 3.08 -0.93
CA THR A 67 17.02 2.59 -0.48
C THR A 67 16.54 3.34 0.76
N ALA A 68 15.27 3.13 1.12
CA ALA A 68 14.67 3.71 2.31
C ALA A 68 13.89 2.66 3.11
N LEU A 69 13.46 3.02 4.31
CA LEU A 69 12.64 2.18 5.17
C LEU A 69 11.28 2.82 5.41
N VAL A 70 10.26 1.99 5.56
CA VAL A 70 8.92 2.42 5.95
C VAL A 70 8.38 1.53 7.06
N LEU A 71 7.76 2.13 8.07
CA LEU A 71 7.07 1.39 9.14
C LEU A 71 5.79 0.77 8.59
N ASP A 72 5.38 -0.35 9.18
CA ASP A 72 4.10 -0.96 8.86
C ASP A 72 2.93 -0.01 9.15
N SER A 73 1.93 -0.02 8.27
CA SER A 73 0.74 0.84 8.36
C SER A 73 0.00 0.77 9.71
N ALA A 74 0.08 -0.35 10.44
CA ALA A 74 -0.50 -0.52 11.77
C ALA A 74 0.21 0.29 12.86
N THR A 75 1.43 0.78 12.60
CA THR A 75 2.14 1.71 13.48
C THR A 75 1.65 3.15 13.30
N HIS A 76 1.05 3.47 12.16
CA HIS A 76 0.52 4.80 11.88
C HIS A 76 -0.74 5.06 12.70
N TRP A 77 -0.96 6.33 13.04
CA TRP A 77 -2.23 6.75 13.62
C TRP A 77 -3.29 6.81 12.53
N ILE A 78 -4.26 5.88 12.59
CA ILE A 78 -5.41 5.86 11.68
C ILE A 78 -6.65 6.30 12.43
N HIS A 79 -7.07 7.54 12.20
CA HIS A 79 -8.11 8.18 13.01
C HIS A 79 -9.31 8.65 12.20
N GLN A 80 -10.41 8.90 12.90
CA GLN A 80 -11.60 9.44 12.28
C GLN A 80 -11.37 10.91 11.89
N ALA A 81 -11.80 11.30 10.69
CA ALA A 81 -11.61 12.63 10.15
C ALA A 81 -12.34 13.72 10.95
N ASN A 82 -13.46 13.36 11.59
CA ASN A 82 -14.28 14.26 12.39
C ASN A 82 -13.91 14.28 13.88
N ASP A 83 -13.11 13.33 14.36
CA ASP A 83 -12.74 13.17 15.77
C ASP A 83 -11.40 12.44 15.88
N THR A 84 -10.32 13.21 15.94
CA THR A 84 -8.95 12.67 15.97
C THR A 84 -8.60 11.92 17.27
N SER A 85 -9.49 11.96 18.27
CA SER A 85 -9.35 11.16 19.50
C SER A 85 -9.79 9.71 19.31
N LYS A 86 -10.44 9.38 18.18
CA LYS A 86 -10.96 8.04 17.86
C LYS A 86 -10.20 7.42 16.71
N GLY A 87 -9.78 6.17 16.91
CA GLY A 87 -9.21 5.35 15.85
C GLY A 87 -10.29 4.81 14.90
N CYS A 88 -9.87 4.44 13.70
CA CYS A 88 -10.73 3.72 12.73
C CYS A 88 -10.62 2.19 12.82
N GLY A 89 -9.87 1.68 13.78
CA GLY A 89 -9.68 0.26 14.04
C GLY A 89 -8.41 0.04 14.84
N ASN A 90 -8.36 -1.05 15.60
CA ASN A 90 -7.17 -1.45 16.35
C ASN A 90 -6.71 -2.83 15.89
N TRP A 91 -5.43 -3.12 16.06
CA TRP A 91 -4.91 -4.46 15.85
C TRP A 91 -5.65 -5.47 16.73
N GLY A 92 -6.08 -6.59 16.14
CA GLY A 92 -6.85 -7.63 16.82
C GLY A 92 -8.35 -7.35 16.99
N SER A 93 -8.86 -6.21 16.53
CA SER A 93 -10.30 -5.90 16.49
C SER A 93 -10.78 -5.57 15.08
N GLY A 94 -12.09 -5.68 14.86
CA GLY A 94 -12.71 -5.11 13.65
C GLY A 94 -12.60 -3.58 13.62
N ALA A 95 -12.82 -3.00 12.44
CA ALA A 95 -12.94 -1.55 12.29
C ALA A 95 -14.18 -0.99 13.00
N ASP A 96 -14.17 0.30 13.30
CA ASP A 96 -15.33 0.98 13.89
C ASP A 96 -16.51 0.94 12.90
N PRO A 97 -17.65 0.32 13.22
CA PRO A 97 -18.74 0.10 12.26
C PRO A 97 -19.49 1.38 11.90
N ILE A 98 -19.37 2.45 12.69
CA ILE A 98 -19.98 3.76 12.41
C ILE A 98 -19.08 4.54 11.46
N ALA A 99 -17.77 4.55 11.71
CA ALA A 99 -16.81 5.19 10.82
C ALA A 99 -16.62 4.41 9.50
N CYS A 100 -16.72 3.08 9.57
CA CYS A 100 -16.42 2.15 8.49
C CYS A 100 -17.57 1.16 8.19
N PRO A 101 -18.76 1.65 7.78
CA PRO A 101 -19.87 0.78 7.39
C PRO A 101 -19.63 0.04 6.06
N ASP A 102 -18.78 0.61 5.21
CA ASP A 102 -18.32 0.05 3.94
C ASP A 102 -16.92 0.58 3.59
N GLU A 103 -16.26 -0.04 2.61
CA GLU A 103 -14.88 0.29 2.24
C GLU A 103 -14.71 1.75 1.78
N ALA A 104 -15.63 2.26 0.96
CA ALA A 104 -15.53 3.60 0.38
C ALA A 104 -15.83 4.69 1.42
N THR A 105 -16.77 4.45 2.32
CA THR A 105 -17.08 5.34 3.43
C THR A 105 -15.95 5.35 4.46
N CYS A 106 -15.38 4.17 4.78
CA CYS A 106 -14.24 4.08 5.68
C CYS A 106 -13.01 4.82 5.14
N ALA A 107 -12.69 4.63 3.86
CA ALA A 107 -11.59 5.32 3.19
C ALA A 107 -11.70 6.85 3.30
N LYS A 108 -12.92 7.41 3.19
CA LYS A 108 -13.22 8.84 3.40
C LYS A 108 -13.08 9.28 4.85
N ASN A 109 -13.57 8.46 5.77
CA ASN A 109 -13.68 8.81 7.17
C ASN A 109 -12.38 8.61 7.94
N CYS A 110 -11.42 7.86 7.39
CA CYS A 110 -10.22 7.45 8.08
C CYS A 110 -8.98 8.07 7.47
N ILE A 111 -8.27 8.79 8.32
CA ILE A 111 -7.05 9.50 7.99
C ILE A 111 -5.86 8.69 8.48
N LEU A 112 -4.95 8.33 7.58
CA LEU A 112 -3.68 7.69 7.93
C LEU A 112 -2.59 8.76 8.01
N GLU A 113 -2.15 9.08 9.22
CA GLU A 113 -1.10 10.06 9.46
C GLU A 113 0.28 9.50 9.11
N GLY A 114 1.21 10.40 8.75
CA GLY A 114 2.60 10.03 8.53
C GLY A 114 3.43 9.93 9.80
N ILE A 115 4.65 9.43 9.61
CA ILE A 115 5.69 9.38 10.64
C ILE A 115 6.88 10.22 10.19
N GLU A 116 7.10 11.36 10.84
CA GLU A 116 8.24 12.25 10.56
C GLU A 116 9.53 11.76 11.23
N ASN A 117 9.40 11.10 12.38
CA ASN A 117 10.54 10.71 13.20
C ASN A 117 10.44 9.24 13.64
N TYR A 118 11.12 8.38 12.92
CA TYR A 118 11.14 6.93 13.16
C TYR A 118 11.81 6.56 14.50
N THR A 119 12.62 7.46 15.09
CA THR A 119 13.22 7.20 16.41
C THR A 119 12.17 7.16 17.53
N ASP A 120 11.03 7.83 17.36
CA ASP A 120 9.89 7.74 18.29
C ASP A 120 9.25 6.34 18.28
N TYR A 121 9.56 5.54 17.27
CA TYR A 121 9.12 4.16 17.07
C TYR A 121 10.28 3.15 17.16
N GLY A 122 11.41 3.56 17.76
CA GLY A 122 12.55 2.69 18.00
C GLY A 122 13.32 2.30 16.73
N VAL A 123 13.22 3.07 15.65
CA VAL A 123 13.93 2.80 14.39
C VAL A 123 14.93 3.91 14.10
N SER A 124 16.19 3.55 13.86
CA SER A 124 17.22 4.48 13.42
C SER A 124 18.16 3.83 12.41
N THR A 125 18.76 4.65 11.54
CA THR A 125 19.68 4.19 10.50
C THR A 125 20.96 5.02 10.46
N SER A 126 22.05 4.40 10.00
CA SER A 126 23.31 5.07 9.70
C SER A 126 24.07 4.29 8.62
N GLY A 127 24.13 4.83 7.40
CA GLY A 127 24.67 4.12 6.25
C GLY A 127 23.87 2.85 5.96
N GLY A 128 24.54 1.70 5.93
CA GLY A 128 23.90 0.38 5.79
C GLY A 128 23.43 -0.27 7.10
N ASN A 129 23.56 0.43 8.23
CA ASN A 129 23.15 -0.09 9.53
C ASN A 129 21.71 0.35 9.86
N LEU A 130 20.93 -0.60 10.34
CA LEU A 130 19.58 -0.42 10.89
C LEU A 130 19.59 -0.89 12.34
N VAL A 131 19.10 -0.06 13.25
CA VAL A 131 18.86 -0.41 14.64
C VAL A 131 17.35 -0.36 14.90
N MET A 132 16.83 -1.46 15.46
CA MET A 132 15.45 -1.58 15.92
C MET A 132 15.44 -1.83 17.43
N GLU A 133 14.78 -0.96 18.16
CA GLU A 133 14.66 -1.01 19.61
C GLU A 133 13.27 -1.49 20.02
N MET A 134 13.22 -2.38 21.02
CA MET A 134 11.95 -2.89 21.54
C MET A 134 11.14 -1.81 22.27
N TYR A 135 11.81 -0.79 22.80
CA TYR A 135 11.21 0.32 23.53
C TYR A 135 11.61 1.64 22.86
N ASN A 136 10.67 2.58 22.80
CA ASN A 136 10.96 3.92 22.32
C ASN A 136 11.69 4.77 23.39
N PRO A 137 12.18 5.98 23.05
CA PRO A 137 12.88 6.85 23.99
C PRO A 137 12.06 7.24 25.24
N LYS A 138 10.73 7.08 25.20
CA LYS A 138 9.82 7.33 26.33
C LYS A 138 9.60 6.10 27.20
N GLY A 139 10.25 4.96 26.90
CA GLY A 139 10.13 3.69 27.61
C GLY A 139 8.87 2.88 27.30
N SER A 140 8.08 3.29 26.30
CA SER A 140 6.92 2.52 25.83
C SER A 140 7.35 1.45 24.83
N VAL A 141 6.63 0.33 24.76
CA VAL A 141 6.91 -0.73 23.78
C VAL A 141 6.72 -0.17 22.37
N ALA A 142 7.77 -0.29 21.54
CA ALA A 142 7.76 0.07 20.13
C ALA A 142 7.51 -1.16 19.25
N SER A 143 8.30 -2.23 19.43
CA SER A 143 8.22 -3.50 18.67
C SER A 143 8.04 -3.27 17.15
N PRO A 144 8.95 -2.55 16.48
CA PRO A 144 8.73 -2.09 15.11
C PRO A 144 8.73 -3.24 14.09
N ARG A 145 7.83 -3.16 13.11
CA ARG A 145 7.88 -3.89 11.84
C ARG A 145 8.11 -2.88 10.72
N ILE A 146 9.12 -3.12 9.89
CA ILE A 146 9.54 -2.21 8.82
C ILE A 146 9.78 -2.95 7.51
N TYR A 147 9.67 -2.23 6.40
CA TYR A 147 9.88 -2.74 5.05
C TYR A 147 10.95 -1.92 4.33
N LEU A 148 11.66 -2.59 3.43
CA LEU A 148 12.62 -1.94 2.54
C LEU A 148 11.90 -1.36 1.32
N LEU A 149 12.02 -0.06 1.13
CA LEU A 149 11.57 0.66 -0.06
C LEU A 149 12.69 0.75 -1.10
N ALA A 150 12.30 0.67 -2.36
CA ALA A 150 13.16 0.98 -3.49
C ALA A 150 13.61 2.46 -3.48
N GLU A 151 14.59 2.82 -4.31
CA GLU A 151 15.16 4.18 -4.35
C GLU A 151 14.14 5.28 -4.68
N ASP A 152 13.01 4.92 -5.30
CA ASP A 152 11.91 5.85 -5.62
C ASP A 152 10.95 6.09 -4.45
N GLU A 153 11.10 5.35 -3.35
CA GLU A 153 10.27 5.39 -2.14
C GLU A 153 8.76 5.15 -2.35
N ASN A 154 8.38 4.75 -3.56
CA ASN A 154 6.99 4.54 -3.95
C ASN A 154 6.60 3.06 -3.96
N LYS A 155 7.60 2.18 -3.99
CA LYS A 155 7.45 0.73 -4.03
C LYS A 155 8.40 0.06 -3.06
N TYR A 156 8.04 -1.14 -2.63
CA TYR A 156 8.96 -2.03 -1.93
C TYR A 156 10.09 -2.48 -2.85
N GLU A 157 11.27 -2.69 -2.27
CA GLU A 157 12.39 -3.32 -2.97
C GLU A 157 12.10 -4.81 -3.14
N MET A 158 11.79 -5.22 -4.37
CA MET A 158 11.43 -6.59 -4.67
C MET A 158 12.67 -7.48 -4.85
N LEU A 159 12.88 -8.38 -3.90
CA LEU A 159 13.99 -9.32 -3.92
C LEU A 159 13.62 -10.59 -4.71
N GLN A 160 14.38 -10.85 -5.79
CA GLN A 160 14.24 -12.07 -6.57
C GLN A 160 15.33 -13.07 -6.17
N LEU A 161 15.02 -14.02 -5.30
CA LEU A 161 16.04 -14.91 -4.72
C LEU A 161 16.29 -16.20 -5.51
N THR A 162 15.44 -16.57 -6.45
CA THR A 162 15.70 -17.77 -7.28
C THR A 162 16.98 -17.56 -8.09
N GLY A 163 18.01 -18.34 -7.77
CA GLY A 163 19.34 -18.23 -8.39
C GLY A 163 20.20 -17.06 -7.90
N ASN A 164 19.77 -16.36 -6.85
CA ASN A 164 20.50 -15.26 -6.22
C ASN A 164 20.74 -15.54 -4.71
N GLU A 165 21.48 -14.65 -4.05
CA GLU A 165 21.80 -14.73 -2.63
C GLU A 165 21.41 -13.43 -1.93
N LEU A 166 20.96 -13.54 -0.67
CA LEU A 166 20.78 -12.42 0.25
C LEU A 166 21.76 -12.60 1.42
N THR A 167 22.56 -11.59 1.69
CA THR A 167 23.57 -11.60 2.77
C THR A 167 23.37 -10.37 3.65
N PHE A 168 23.47 -10.54 4.97
CA PHE A 168 23.42 -9.44 5.94
C PHE A 168 24.20 -9.82 7.20
N ASP A 169 24.70 -8.81 7.88
CA ASP A 169 25.29 -8.94 9.22
C ASP A 169 24.23 -8.60 10.27
N VAL A 170 24.27 -9.28 11.42
CA VAL A 170 23.31 -9.06 12.51
C VAL A 170 24.00 -9.13 13.86
N ASP A 171 23.71 -8.16 14.72
CA ASP A 171 24.09 -8.17 16.14
C ASP A 171 22.85 -8.51 16.99
N VAL A 172 22.84 -9.71 17.56
CA VAL A 172 21.79 -10.20 18.46
C VAL A 172 22.21 -10.20 19.93
N SER A 173 23.36 -9.59 20.26
CA SER A 173 23.95 -9.63 21.61
C SER A 173 23.06 -9.03 22.70
N LYS A 174 22.11 -8.17 22.31
CA LYS A 174 21.15 -7.49 23.20
C LYS A 174 19.74 -8.07 23.16
N LEU A 175 19.52 -9.20 22.48
CA LEU A 175 18.21 -9.87 22.43
C LEU A 175 18.12 -10.95 23.52
N PRO A 176 17.44 -10.69 24.66
CA PRO A 176 17.21 -11.71 25.69
C PRO A 176 16.23 -12.80 25.24
N CYS A 177 16.14 -13.87 26.04
CA CYS A 177 15.15 -14.94 25.85
C CYS A 177 13.72 -14.38 25.73
N GLY A 178 12.96 -14.90 24.77
CA GLY A 178 11.57 -14.48 24.51
C GLY A 178 11.43 -13.32 23.51
N MET A 179 12.53 -12.70 23.09
CA MET A 179 12.52 -11.74 21.99
C MET A 179 12.86 -12.40 20.65
N ASN A 180 12.37 -11.80 19.56
CA ASN A 180 12.63 -12.26 18.20
C ASN A 180 13.03 -11.06 17.32
N GLY A 181 14.29 -11.01 16.91
CA GLY A 181 14.76 -10.11 15.85
C GLY A 181 14.66 -10.84 14.51
N ALA A 182 13.62 -10.55 13.74
CA ALA A 182 13.31 -11.28 12.52
C ALA A 182 13.67 -10.49 11.26
N LEU A 183 14.35 -11.16 10.33
CA LEU A 183 14.44 -10.78 8.93
C LEU A 183 13.80 -11.91 8.12
N TYR A 184 12.76 -11.59 7.36
CA TYR A 184 12.04 -12.55 6.54
C TYR A 184 11.49 -11.85 5.30
N LEU A 185 10.96 -12.66 4.38
CA LEU A 185 10.35 -12.20 3.15
C LEU A 185 8.87 -12.53 3.18
N SER A 186 8.08 -11.65 2.58
CA SER A 186 6.67 -11.86 2.30
C SER A 186 6.40 -11.46 0.86
N GLU A 187 5.49 -12.15 0.19
CA GLU A 187 5.09 -11.82 -1.20
C GLU A 187 4.05 -10.69 -1.23
N MET A 188 4.31 -9.64 -0.44
CA MET A 188 3.56 -8.39 -0.52
C MET A 188 3.62 -7.83 -1.94
N GLU A 189 2.54 -7.20 -2.40
CA GLU A 189 2.54 -6.51 -3.69
C GLU A 189 3.53 -5.33 -3.64
N ALA A 190 4.26 -5.11 -4.73
CA ALA A 190 5.34 -4.13 -4.77
C ALA A 190 4.89 -2.70 -4.45
N ASP A 191 3.63 -2.37 -4.72
CA ASP A 191 3.05 -1.06 -4.44
C ASP A 191 2.26 -1.02 -3.11
N GLY A 192 2.34 -2.05 -2.28
CA GLY A 192 1.62 -2.17 -1.01
C GLY A 192 0.10 -2.29 -1.15
N GLY A 193 -0.38 -2.71 -2.32
CA GLY A 193 -1.81 -2.76 -2.60
C GLY A 193 -2.39 -1.38 -2.91
N ARG A 194 -1.60 -0.51 -3.55
CA ARG A 194 -2.03 0.83 -3.94
C ARG A 194 -3.27 0.76 -4.82
N SER A 195 -4.27 1.56 -4.48
CA SER A 195 -5.55 1.60 -5.19
C SER A 195 -6.24 2.95 -5.03
N ALA A 196 -7.39 3.13 -5.67
CA ALA A 196 -8.26 4.28 -5.42
C ALA A 196 -8.81 4.33 -3.98
N LEU A 197 -8.67 3.26 -3.19
CA LEU A 197 -9.03 3.21 -1.77
C LEU A 197 -7.81 3.17 -0.84
N ASN A 198 -6.60 3.04 -1.37
CA ASN A 198 -5.33 3.08 -0.64
C ASN A 198 -4.30 3.82 -1.52
N PRO A 199 -4.29 5.16 -1.50
CA PRO A 199 -3.44 5.93 -2.41
C PRO A 199 -1.98 5.92 -1.93
N GLY A 200 -1.75 5.69 -0.62
CA GLY A 200 -0.43 5.64 -0.01
C GLY A 200 0.34 4.40 -0.43
N GLY A 201 -0.27 3.22 -0.37
CA GLY A 201 0.40 1.98 -0.77
C GLY A 201 1.67 1.71 0.03
N ALA A 202 2.73 1.28 -0.66
CA ALA A 202 4.01 0.91 -0.06
C ALA A 202 4.66 2.07 0.70
N SER A 203 4.53 3.31 0.23
CA SER A 203 5.08 4.51 0.90
C SER A 203 4.39 4.84 2.23
N ARG A 204 3.41 4.04 2.65
CA ARG A 204 2.73 4.11 3.94
C ARG A 204 2.67 2.74 4.64
N GLY A 205 3.55 1.81 4.23
CA GLY A 205 3.67 0.52 4.91
C GLY A 205 2.47 -0.41 4.79
N THR A 206 1.61 -0.23 3.79
CA THR A 206 0.38 -1.02 3.63
C THR A 206 0.62 -2.34 2.87
N GLY A 207 -0.30 -3.28 3.02
CA GLY A 207 -0.27 -4.54 2.24
C GLY A 207 0.45 -5.70 2.90
N TYR A 208 0.74 -5.60 4.20
CA TYR A 208 1.32 -6.70 4.96
C TYR A 208 0.45 -7.96 4.92
N CYS A 209 1.17 -9.08 4.89
CA CYS A 209 0.64 -10.45 4.88
C CYS A 209 1.77 -11.39 5.30
N ASP A 210 1.40 -12.53 5.87
CA ASP A 210 2.32 -13.63 6.16
C ASP A 210 1.59 -14.97 6.16
N ALA A 211 2.32 -16.04 6.44
CA ALA A 211 1.77 -17.39 6.53
C ALA A 211 0.87 -17.62 7.77
N GLN A 212 0.79 -16.67 8.70
CA GLN A 212 -0.03 -16.77 9.92
C GLN A 212 -1.45 -16.25 9.72
N CYS A 213 -1.71 -15.51 8.63
CA CYS A 213 -3.06 -15.06 8.28
C CYS A 213 -3.73 -14.23 9.40
N PHE A 214 -2.99 -13.29 9.99
CA PHE A 214 -3.52 -12.47 11.08
C PHE A 214 -4.77 -11.68 10.67
N VAL A 215 -5.72 -11.61 11.60
CA VAL A 215 -6.90 -10.74 11.43
C VAL A 215 -6.50 -9.30 11.76
N THR A 216 -6.61 -8.43 10.76
CA THR A 216 -6.35 -6.99 10.86
C THR A 216 -7.56 -6.21 10.34
N PRO A 217 -7.89 -5.05 10.94
CA PRO A 217 -8.93 -4.18 10.41
C PRO A 217 -8.57 -3.60 9.03
N TRP A 218 -7.30 -3.64 8.62
CA TRP A 218 -6.84 -3.12 7.33
C TRP A 218 -6.04 -4.16 6.55
N VAL A 219 -6.45 -4.42 5.31
CA VAL A 219 -5.80 -5.34 4.38
C VAL A 219 -5.55 -4.57 3.08
N ASN A 220 -4.28 -4.52 2.63
CA ASN A 220 -3.90 -3.72 1.45
C ASN A 220 -4.36 -2.25 1.54
N GLY A 221 -4.36 -1.69 2.77
CA GLY A 221 -4.81 -0.32 3.06
C GLY A 221 -6.32 -0.08 2.93
N VAL A 222 -7.11 -1.14 2.72
CA VAL A 222 -8.58 -1.09 2.68
C VAL A 222 -9.13 -1.78 3.91
N VAL A 223 -10.23 -1.26 4.45
CA VAL A 223 -10.84 -1.83 5.66
C VAL A 223 -11.36 -3.25 5.39
N SER A 224 -11.10 -4.14 6.35
CA SER A 224 -11.65 -5.49 6.37
C SER A 224 -12.97 -5.48 7.14
N ILE A 225 -14.09 -5.41 6.41
CA ILE A 225 -15.45 -5.38 6.99
C ILE A 225 -15.99 -6.77 7.40
N TYR A 226 -15.25 -7.85 7.13
CA TYR A 226 -15.68 -9.22 7.47
C TYR A 226 -15.11 -9.64 8.83
N SER A 227 -15.99 -9.70 9.84
CA SER A 227 -15.57 -9.85 11.23
C SER A 227 -15.14 -11.26 11.66
N THR A 228 -15.20 -12.30 10.82
CA THR A 228 -14.67 -13.64 11.15
C THR A 228 -14.88 -14.61 9.98
N LEU A 229 -13.90 -15.50 9.78
CA LEU A 229 -14.00 -16.83 9.13
C LEU A 229 -14.29 -16.96 7.62
N LEU A 230 -14.67 -15.92 6.88
CA LEU A 230 -14.90 -16.05 5.42
C LEU A 230 -13.83 -15.57 4.42
N PRO A 231 -12.60 -15.13 4.79
CA PRO A 231 -11.68 -14.60 3.78
C PRO A 231 -11.13 -15.66 2.81
N MET A 232 -10.99 -16.93 3.21
CA MET A 232 -10.36 -17.94 2.35
C MET A 232 -11.21 -18.30 1.10
N LEU A 233 -12.54 -18.34 1.20
CA LEU A 233 -13.40 -18.81 0.09
C LEU A 233 -13.51 -17.84 -1.08
N ASN A 234 -13.47 -16.53 -0.85
CA ASN A 234 -13.50 -15.54 -1.93
C ASN A 234 -12.12 -15.39 -2.62
N SER A 235 -11.06 -16.06 -2.15
CA SER A 235 -9.65 -15.72 -2.46
C SER A 235 -9.04 -16.39 -3.69
N LEU A 236 -9.73 -17.36 -4.28
CA LEU A 236 -9.21 -18.11 -5.43
C LEU A 236 -9.34 -17.37 -6.79
N PHE A 237 -10.07 -16.26 -6.87
CA PHE A 237 -10.53 -15.71 -8.17
C PHE A 237 -9.95 -14.34 -8.57
N THR A 238 -9.10 -13.70 -7.76
CA THR A 238 -8.63 -12.32 -8.03
C THR A 238 -7.13 -12.15 -8.31
N GLY A 239 -6.30 -13.21 -8.18
CA GLY A 239 -4.88 -13.18 -8.55
C GLY A 239 -3.97 -12.27 -7.72
N GLN A 240 -4.41 -11.83 -6.53
CA GLN A 240 -3.58 -11.08 -5.57
C GLN A 240 -2.68 -12.04 -4.79
N ARG A 241 -1.40 -11.70 -4.60
CA ARG A 241 -0.45 -12.51 -3.81
C ARG A 241 -0.75 -12.49 -2.31
N CYS A 242 -1.23 -11.35 -1.83
CA CYS A 242 -1.59 -11.14 -0.43
C CYS A 242 -3.05 -10.76 -0.28
N ARG A 243 -3.82 -11.64 0.37
CA ARG A 243 -5.25 -11.46 0.57
C ARG A 243 -5.66 -11.81 1.98
N SER A 244 -6.39 -10.90 2.61
CA SER A 244 -6.84 -11.01 4.00
C SER A 244 -5.71 -11.23 5.01
N GLY A 245 -4.53 -10.66 4.73
CA GLY A 245 -3.32 -10.85 5.53
C GLY A 245 -2.65 -12.22 5.36
N CYS A 246 -3.20 -13.11 4.51
CA CYS A 246 -2.59 -14.38 4.15
C CYS A 246 -1.71 -14.24 2.91
N LEU A 247 -0.56 -14.93 2.98
CA LEU A 247 0.18 -15.36 1.80
C LEU A 247 -0.50 -16.61 1.20
N LEU A 248 -0.79 -16.61 -0.10
CA LEU A 248 -1.48 -17.72 -0.81
C LEU A 248 -0.58 -18.42 -1.81
#